data_AF-A0A5S3UPU1-F1
#
_entry.id   AF-A0A5S3UPU1-F1
#
_cell.length_a   1.000
_cell.length_b   1.000
_cell.length_c   1.000
_cell.angle_alpha   90.00
_cell.angle_beta   90.00
_cell.angle_gamma   90.00
#
_symmetry.space_group_name_H-M   'P 1'
#
loop_
_entity.id
_entity.type
_entity.pdbx_description
1 polymer ?
#
loop_
_entity_poly.entity_id
_entity_poly.type
_entity_poly.pdbx_seq_one_letter_code
_entity_poly.pdbx_strand_id
1 'polypeptide(L)'
;MGELQSYTGLSVKDNDSIAFSIKSADKWQVHYYNIRTDELHSAQHKWQFVSFAKTPEDTVWQDNNGDYFTGLTHLPVTSDTIKQVPLIAHYRFNLRKQANTWLWQHAAARRYPLYQYDEQKQTKRLIATSDSSDFDWYQNKILINTLHYENFDIYRSKIESTGRK
;
A
#
# COMPACT_ATOMS: atom_id res chain seq x y z
N MET A 1 -10.14 7.44 -28.08
CA MET A 1 -9.80 6.35 -27.14
C MET A 1 -9.39 7.03 -25.85
N GLY A 2 -10.20 6.95 -24.79
CA GLY A 2 -9.82 7.55 -23.50
C GLY A 2 -8.70 6.73 -22.86
N GLU A 3 -7.65 7.38 -22.36
CA GLU A 3 -6.66 6.71 -21.52
C GLU A 3 -7.35 6.12 -20.29
N LEU A 4 -7.09 4.84 -20.02
CA LEU A 4 -7.50 4.19 -18.78
C LEU A 4 -6.68 4.79 -17.63
N GLN A 5 -7.32 5.66 -16.84
CA GLN A 5 -6.72 6.17 -15.63
C GLN A 5 -6.48 5.02 -14.64
N SER A 6 -5.25 4.95 -14.13
CA SER A 6 -4.86 3.96 -13.13
C SER A 6 -4.78 4.62 -11.76
N TYR A 7 -5.21 3.89 -10.73
CA TYR A 7 -5.31 4.35 -9.35
C TYR A 7 -4.55 3.39 -8.44
N THR A 8 -3.89 3.92 -7.40
CA THR A 8 -3.20 3.09 -6.40
C THR A 8 -3.05 3.85 -5.09
N GLY A 9 -2.59 3.16 -4.04
CA GLY A 9 -2.13 3.82 -2.81
C GLY A 9 -3.25 4.55 -2.07
N LEU A 10 -4.42 3.93 -1.93
CA LEU A 10 -5.52 4.49 -1.15
C LEU A 10 -5.15 4.54 0.34
N SER A 11 -5.22 5.73 0.93
CA SER A 11 -4.85 6.02 2.30
C SER A 11 -5.88 6.94 2.95
N VAL A 12 -6.31 6.65 4.17
CA VAL A 12 -7.22 7.51 4.93
C VAL A 12 -6.40 8.61 5.59
N LYS A 13 -6.65 9.87 5.21
CA LYS A 13 -5.95 11.03 5.77
C LYS A 13 -6.59 11.47 7.09
N ASP A 14 -7.91 11.60 7.09
CA ASP A 14 -8.72 12.00 8.23
C ASP A 14 -10.16 11.50 8.04
N ASN A 15 -11.08 11.90 8.92
CA ASN A 15 -12.48 11.45 8.90
C ASN A 15 -13.22 11.85 7.62
N ASP A 16 -12.76 12.88 6.92
CA ASP A 16 -13.48 13.49 5.80
C ASP A 16 -12.72 13.35 4.48
N SER A 17 -11.47 12.89 4.52
CA SER A 17 -10.59 12.88 3.35
C SER A 17 -9.84 11.56 3.20
N ILE A 18 -9.86 11.04 1.97
CA ILE A 18 -8.96 9.98 1.53
C ILE A 18 -7.94 10.54 0.54
N ALA A 19 -6.76 9.94 0.52
CA ALA A 19 -5.75 10.20 -0.47
C ALA A 19 -5.55 8.96 -1.34
N PHE A 20 -5.24 9.17 -2.61
CA PHE A 20 -4.85 8.12 -3.53
C PHE A 20 -4.05 8.73 -4.68
N SER A 21 -3.33 7.90 -5.41
CA SER A 21 -2.51 8.36 -6.51
C SER A 21 -3.16 8.04 -7.83
N ILE A 22 -3.14 9.01 -8.76
CA ILE A 22 -3.61 8.86 -10.14
C ILE A 22 -2.39 8.88 -11.05
N LYS A 23 -2.33 7.96 -12.02
CA LYS A 23 -1.30 7.96 -13.06
C LYS A 23 -1.76 8.82 -14.24
N SER A 24 -0.96 9.83 -14.59
CA SER A 24 -1.15 10.68 -15.78
C SER A 24 0.17 10.81 -16.54
N ALA A 25 0.16 10.51 -17.85
CA ALA A 25 1.34 10.62 -18.74
C ALA A 25 2.64 10.08 -18.10
N ASP A 26 2.54 8.87 -17.53
CA ASP A 26 3.59 8.14 -16.81
C ASP A 26 4.04 8.62 -15.41
N LYS A 27 3.43 9.67 -14.86
CA LYS A 27 3.70 10.10 -13.49
C LYS A 27 2.51 9.85 -12.59
N TRP A 28 2.81 9.36 -11.39
CA TRP A 28 1.84 9.30 -10.31
C TRP A 28 1.77 10.65 -9.61
N GLN A 29 0.57 11.09 -9.27
CA GLN A 29 0.36 12.27 -8.44
C GLN A 29 -0.65 11.93 -7.35
N VAL A 30 -0.38 12.37 -6.11
CA VAL A 30 -1.33 12.26 -5.01
C VAL A 30 -2.49 13.24 -5.21
N HIS A 31 -3.71 12.74 -5.00
CA HIS A 31 -4.94 13.51 -4.91
C HIS A 31 -5.62 13.26 -3.57
N TYR A 32 -6.37 14.25 -3.11
CA TYR A 32 -7.23 14.19 -1.94
C TYR A 32 -8.69 14.29 -2.40
N TYR A 33 -9.51 13.35 -1.95
CA TYR A 33 -10.95 13.36 -2.15
C TYR A 33 -11.64 13.61 -0.82
N ASN A 34 -12.45 14.65 -0.75
CA ASN A 34 -13.27 14.96 0.41
C ASN A 34 -14.64 14.28 0.27
N ILE A 35 -14.92 13.34 1.17
CA ILE A 35 -16.13 12.52 1.11
C ILE A 35 -17.41 13.28 1.47
N ARG A 36 -17.30 14.46 2.11
CA ARG A 36 -18.45 15.28 2.48
C ARG A 36 -18.85 16.25 1.37
N THR A 37 -17.86 16.84 0.70
CA THR A 37 -18.09 17.86 -0.34
C THR A 37 -18.05 17.30 -1.75
N ASP A 38 -17.65 16.04 -1.94
CA ASP A 38 -17.43 15.40 -3.25
C ASP A 38 -16.35 16.13 -4.09
N GLU A 39 -15.43 16.82 -3.42
CA GLU A 39 -14.37 17.57 -4.07
C GLU A 39 -13.08 16.76 -4.19
N LEU A 40 -12.44 16.88 -5.35
CA LEU A 40 -11.12 16.29 -5.64
C LEU A 40 -10.09 17.40 -5.82
N HIS A 41 -9.02 17.37 -5.01
CA HIS A 41 -7.92 18.32 -5.07
C HIS A 41 -6.59 17.60 -5.24
N SER A 42 -5.71 18.13 -6.09
CA SER A 42 -4.37 17.57 -6.25
C SER A 42 -3.45 18.02 -5.12
N ALA A 43 -2.60 17.11 -4.61
CA ALA A 43 -1.47 17.50 -3.79
C ALA A 43 -0.40 18.22 -4.64
N GLN A 44 0.65 18.72 -3.99
CA GLN A 44 1.82 19.25 -4.69
C GLN A 44 2.34 18.23 -5.70
N HIS A 45 2.65 18.68 -6.92
CA HIS A 45 2.96 17.81 -8.06
C HIS A 45 4.20 16.92 -7.85
N LYS A 46 5.05 17.22 -6.87
CA LYS A 46 6.22 16.40 -6.54
C LYS A 46 5.87 15.06 -5.86
N TRP A 47 4.69 14.93 -5.26
CA TRP A 47 4.32 13.75 -4.48
C TRP A 47 3.66 12.69 -5.35
N GLN A 48 4.26 11.50 -5.42
CA GLN A 48 3.65 10.36 -6.10
C GLN A 48 2.79 9.51 -5.17
N PHE A 49 3.17 9.30 -3.90
CA PHE A 49 2.42 8.46 -2.97
C PHE A 49 2.46 9.02 -1.55
N VAL A 50 1.42 8.72 -0.76
CA VAL A 50 1.36 9.00 0.68
C VAL A 50 0.60 7.91 1.43
N SER A 51 1.23 7.33 2.45
CA SER A 51 0.57 6.46 3.43
C SER A 51 0.44 7.22 4.74
N PHE A 52 -0.74 7.78 5.00
CA PHE A 52 -1.08 8.37 6.29
C PHE A 52 -1.11 7.34 7.40
N ALA A 53 -0.70 7.78 8.58
CA ALA A 53 -0.72 7.03 9.82
C ALA A 53 -1.48 7.81 10.89
N LYS A 54 -1.97 7.09 11.92
CA LYS A 54 -2.64 7.72 13.07
C LYS A 54 -1.73 8.69 13.80
N THR A 55 -0.46 8.32 13.97
CA THR A 55 0.59 9.20 14.45
C THR A 55 1.15 9.97 13.25
N PRO A 56 1.02 11.31 13.18
CA PRO A 56 1.41 12.06 12.00
C PRO A 56 2.87 11.83 11.56
N GLU A 57 3.79 11.68 12.50
CA GLU A 57 5.24 11.41 12.32
C GLU A 57 5.54 10.06 11.67
N ASP A 58 4.55 9.16 11.63
CA ASP A 58 4.63 7.85 11.00
C ASP A 58 4.03 7.85 9.59
N THR A 59 3.48 8.97 9.13
CA THR A 59 3.07 9.15 7.73
C THR A 59 4.30 9.02 6.83
N VAL A 60 4.19 8.23 5.76
CA VAL A 60 5.27 8.01 4.78
C VAL A 60 4.88 8.63 3.45
N TRP A 61 5.73 9.48 2.91
CA TRP A 61 5.59 10.10 1.60
C TRP A 61 6.66 9.56 0.67
N GLN A 62 6.34 9.47 -0.62
CA GLN A 62 7.32 9.25 -1.67
C GLN A 62 7.16 10.33 -2.75
N ASP A 63 8.27 10.98 -3.11
CA ASP A 63 8.29 11.95 -4.20
C ASP A 63 8.53 11.28 -5.56
N ASN A 64 8.36 12.03 -6.66
CA ASN A 64 8.53 11.52 -8.02
C ASN A 64 9.95 11.04 -8.36
N ASN A 65 10.95 11.36 -7.54
CA ASN A 65 12.33 10.87 -7.70
C ASN A 65 12.54 9.52 -6.99
N GLY A 66 11.53 9.08 -6.21
CA GLY A 66 11.59 7.85 -5.42
C GLY A 66 12.08 8.07 -3.99
N ASP A 67 12.37 9.32 -3.60
CA ASP A 67 12.85 9.66 -2.27
C ASP A 67 11.72 9.61 -1.24
N TYR A 68 12.08 9.15 -0.04
CA TYR A 68 11.16 8.95 1.06
C TYR A 68 11.22 10.07 2.09
N PHE A 69 10.06 10.44 2.61
CA PHE A 69 9.92 11.43 3.67
C PHE A 69 8.91 10.98 4.71
N THR A 70 9.06 11.44 5.95
CA THR A 70 8.17 11.11 7.06
C THR A 70 7.57 12.34 7.72
N GLY A 71 6.39 12.19 8.32
CA GLY A 71 5.73 13.27 9.04
C GLY A 71 5.08 14.32 8.15
N LEU A 72 4.42 15.29 8.79
CA LEU A 72 3.78 16.42 8.09
C LEU A 72 4.79 17.48 7.64
N THR A 73 5.98 17.49 8.24
CA THR A 73 7.10 18.37 7.87
C THR A 73 7.98 17.77 6.76
N HIS A 74 7.68 16.54 6.31
CA HIS A 74 8.41 15.82 5.27
C HIS A 74 9.91 15.69 5.60
N LEU A 75 10.24 15.10 6.75
CA LEU A 75 11.62 14.81 7.12
C LEU A 75 12.18 13.69 6.22
N PRO A 76 13.33 13.91 5.54
CA PRO A 76 13.91 12.90 4.66
C PRO A 76 14.26 11.61 5.41
N VAL A 77 13.93 10.46 4.83
CA VAL A 77 14.38 9.15 5.32
C VAL A 77 15.81 8.93 4.88
N THR A 78 16.72 8.73 5.83
CA THR A 78 18.15 8.55 5.56
C THR A 78 18.59 7.09 5.49
N SER A 79 17.77 6.14 5.97
CA SER A 79 18.11 4.71 5.93
C SER A 79 18.19 4.16 4.51
N ASP A 80 19.39 3.69 4.12
CA ASP A 80 19.60 3.02 2.83
C ASP A 80 18.81 1.71 2.71
N THR A 81 18.55 1.03 3.83
CA THR A 81 17.70 -0.17 3.85
C THR A 81 16.28 0.18 3.42
N ILE A 82 15.72 1.27 3.95
CA ILE A 82 14.34 1.68 3.64
C ILE A 82 14.21 2.22 2.22
N LYS A 83 15.20 2.97 1.74
CA LYS A 83 15.21 3.48 0.35
C LYS A 83 15.12 2.39 -0.72
N GLN A 84 15.54 1.17 -0.42
CA GLN A 84 15.47 0.03 -1.34
C GLN A 84 14.12 -0.71 -1.31
N VAL A 85 13.25 -0.41 -0.33
CA VAL A 85 11.95 -1.06 -0.20
C VAL A 85 10.92 -0.28 -1.00
N PRO A 86 10.10 -0.92 -1.86
CA PRO A 86 9.04 -0.21 -2.57
C PRO A 86 7.88 0.13 -1.62
N LEU A 87 7.42 1.39 -1.66
CA LEU A 87 6.26 1.86 -0.88
C LEU A 87 4.99 1.11 -1.27
N ILE A 88 4.81 0.92 -2.57
CA ILE A 88 3.68 0.22 -3.17
C ILE A 88 4.17 -1.11 -3.76
N ALA A 89 3.53 -2.21 -3.39
CA ALA A 89 3.67 -3.50 -4.06
C ALA A 89 2.29 -4.02 -4.43
N HIS A 90 2.12 -4.52 -5.66
CA HIS A 90 0.83 -5.05 -6.16
C HIS A 90 -0.37 -4.11 -5.89
N TYR A 91 -0.20 -2.81 -6.17
CA TYR A 91 -1.21 -1.74 -6.00
C TYR A 91 -1.60 -1.39 -4.55
N ARG A 92 -0.87 -1.89 -3.56
CA ARG A 92 -1.14 -1.66 -2.12
C ARG A 92 0.10 -1.14 -1.40
N PHE A 93 -0.10 -0.46 -0.28
CA PHE A 93 1.00 -0.06 0.59
C PHE A 93 1.69 -1.28 1.20
N ASN A 94 2.98 -1.41 0.92
CA ASN A 94 3.84 -2.46 1.42
C ASN A 94 4.74 -1.98 2.56
N LEU A 95 5.17 -0.73 2.54
CA LEU A 95 6.05 -0.16 3.57
C LEU A 95 5.22 0.57 4.63
N ARG A 96 5.37 0.17 5.90
CA ARG A 96 4.70 0.79 7.05
C ARG A 96 5.71 1.25 8.09
N LYS A 97 5.48 2.41 8.71
CA LYS A 97 6.30 2.96 9.79
C LYS A 97 5.49 3.06 11.08
N GLN A 98 6.14 2.79 12.20
CA GLN A 98 5.66 3.16 13.54
C GLN A 98 6.86 3.50 14.43
N ALA A 99 6.96 4.75 14.86
CA ALA A 99 8.14 5.30 15.51
C ALA A 99 9.43 4.97 14.71
N ASN A 100 10.38 4.27 15.33
CA ASN A 100 11.66 3.89 14.71
C ASN A 100 11.60 2.54 13.97
N THR A 101 10.42 1.94 13.85
CA THR A 101 10.28 0.61 13.27
C THR A 101 9.59 0.69 11.92
N TRP A 102 10.13 -0.07 10.98
CA TRP A 102 9.58 -0.26 9.65
C TRP A 102 9.19 -1.72 9.42
N LEU A 103 8.05 -1.94 8.77
CA LEU A 103 7.57 -3.24 8.32
C LEU A 103 7.36 -3.25 6.82
N TRP A 104 7.74 -4.35 6.17
CA TRP A 104 7.40 -4.59 4.77
C TRP A 104 7.45 -6.07 4.41
N GLN A 105 6.70 -6.46 3.40
CA GLN A 105 6.83 -7.76 2.78
C GLN A 105 7.75 -7.72 1.57
N HIS A 106 8.42 -8.84 1.33
CA HIS A 106 9.16 -9.09 0.09
C HIS A 106 8.50 -10.27 -0.62
N ALA A 107 8.12 -10.12 -1.88
CA ALA A 107 7.54 -11.22 -2.65
C ALA A 107 8.66 -12.22 -3.02
N ALA A 108 8.58 -13.45 -2.49
CA ALA A 108 9.52 -14.54 -2.76
C ALA A 108 8.74 -15.79 -3.20
N ALA A 109 8.60 -15.96 -4.51
CA ALA A 109 7.78 -17.01 -5.14
C ALA A 109 6.31 -17.00 -4.63
N ARG A 110 5.85 -18.06 -3.97
CA ARG A 110 4.49 -18.17 -3.40
C ARG A 110 4.40 -17.71 -1.93
N ARG A 111 5.42 -17.02 -1.43
CA ARG A 111 5.49 -16.58 -0.04
C ARG A 111 5.85 -15.10 0.06
N TYR A 112 5.38 -14.49 1.14
CA TYR A 112 5.60 -13.09 1.48
C TYR A 112 6.24 -12.99 2.86
N PRO A 113 7.56 -13.21 2.97
CA PRO A 113 8.34 -12.87 4.16
C PRO A 113 8.08 -11.44 4.63
N LEU A 114 7.63 -11.29 5.88
CA LEU A 114 7.44 -10.00 6.54
C LEU A 114 8.69 -9.66 7.36
N TYR A 115 9.35 -8.58 6.98
CA TYR A 115 10.51 -8.07 7.67
C TYR A 115 10.13 -6.93 8.61
N GLN A 116 10.87 -6.86 9.70
CA GLN A 116 10.91 -5.72 10.59
C GLN A 116 12.31 -5.14 10.63
N TYR A 117 12.40 -3.82 10.60
CA TYR A 117 13.66 -3.10 10.74
C TYR A 117 13.51 -2.02 11.81
N ASP A 118 14.41 -2.05 12.78
CA ASP A 118 14.57 -0.99 13.78
C ASP A 118 15.64 -0.03 13.26
N GLU A 119 15.24 1.17 12.85
CA GLU A 119 16.10 2.17 12.23
C GLU A 119 17.13 2.74 13.21
N GLN A 120 16.79 2.81 14.50
CA GLN A 120 17.72 3.28 15.52
C GLN A 120 18.82 2.26 15.76
N LYS A 121 18.49 0.97 15.81
CA LYS A 121 19.46 -0.12 16.02
C LYS A 121 20.10 -0.63 14.74
N GLN A 122 19.58 -0.23 13.58
CA GLN A 122 20.00 -0.72 12.27
C GLN A 122 19.87 -2.24 12.12
N THR A 123 18.88 -2.84 12.79
CA THR A 123 18.68 -4.31 12.79
C THR A 123 17.46 -4.71 12.00
N LYS A 124 17.65 -5.59 11.02
CA LYS A 124 16.58 -6.23 10.24
C LYS A 124 16.34 -7.65 10.74
N ARG A 125 15.07 -8.03 10.92
CA ARG A 125 14.65 -9.39 11.30
C ARG A 125 13.46 -9.86 10.47
N LEU A 126 13.42 -11.15 10.14
CA LEU A 126 12.23 -11.81 9.63
C LEU A 126 11.31 -12.12 10.81
N ILE A 127 10.05 -11.71 10.75
CA ILE A 127 9.10 -11.91 11.87
C ILE A 127 7.93 -12.82 11.53
N ALA A 128 7.59 -12.98 10.25
CA ALA A 128 6.57 -13.90 9.78
C ALA A 128 6.79 -14.25 8.31
N THR A 129 6.11 -15.29 7.83
CA THR A 129 6.02 -15.58 6.40
C THR A 129 4.59 -16.02 6.13
N SER A 130 3.92 -15.33 5.21
CA SER A 130 2.56 -15.64 4.75
C SER A 130 2.58 -16.10 3.29
N ASP A 131 1.45 -16.63 2.82
CA ASP A 131 1.14 -16.90 1.42
C ASP A 131 0.31 -15.76 0.78
N SER A 132 -0.01 -14.73 1.56
CA SER A 132 -0.72 -13.51 1.15
C SER A 132 0.19 -12.29 1.24
N SER A 133 0.03 -11.38 0.27
CA SER A 133 0.71 -10.07 0.19
C SER A 133 0.11 -9.00 1.09
N ASP A 134 -0.77 -9.39 2.01
CA ASP A 134 -1.46 -8.48 2.91
C ASP A 134 -0.98 -8.65 4.35
N PHE A 135 -0.60 -7.52 4.93
CA PHE A 135 -0.40 -7.37 6.35
C PHE A 135 -0.90 -6.00 6.80
N ASP A 136 -1.24 -5.92 8.08
CA ASP A 136 -1.53 -4.64 8.71
C ASP A 136 -0.88 -4.58 10.09
N TRP A 137 -0.57 -3.36 10.54
CA TRP A 137 0.00 -3.12 11.85
C TRP A 137 -0.96 -2.26 12.67
N TYR A 138 -1.55 -2.87 13.70
CA TYR A 138 -2.41 -2.19 14.65
C TYR A 138 -1.83 -2.28 16.06
N GLN A 139 -1.44 -1.13 16.61
CA GLN A 139 -0.84 -1.00 17.95
C GLN A 139 0.46 -1.80 18.10
N ASN A 140 0.43 -2.90 18.86
CA ASN A 140 1.55 -3.82 19.06
C ASN A 140 1.31 -5.19 18.41
N LYS A 141 0.31 -5.29 17.52
CA LYS A 141 -0.07 -6.52 16.85
C LYS A 141 0.06 -6.37 15.34
N ILE A 142 0.42 -7.47 14.70
CA ILE A 142 0.51 -7.57 13.26
C ILE A 142 -0.57 -8.53 12.82
N LEU A 143 -1.41 -8.07 11.92
CA LEU A 143 -2.37 -8.89 11.20
C LEU A 143 -1.69 -9.40 9.94
N ILE A 144 -1.69 -10.72 9.74
CA ILE A 144 -1.27 -11.36 8.50
C ILE A 144 -2.40 -12.25 8.01
N ASN A 145 -2.57 -12.31 6.69
CA ASN A 145 -3.54 -13.22 6.08
C ASN A 145 -2.85 -14.53 5.66
N THR A 146 -3.59 -15.64 5.72
CA THR A 146 -3.16 -16.94 5.18
C THR A 146 -4.24 -17.51 4.27
N LEU A 147 -3.83 -17.99 3.12
CA LEU A 147 -4.66 -18.60 2.09
C LEU A 147 -4.58 -20.11 2.24
N HIS A 148 -5.67 -20.69 2.73
CA HIS A 148 -5.83 -22.14 2.73
C HIS A 148 -6.46 -22.57 1.39
N TYR A 149 -5.69 -23.33 0.59
CA TYR A 149 -6.20 -23.89 -0.66
C TYR A 149 -6.74 -25.30 -0.40
N GLU A 150 -8.06 -25.44 -0.50
CA GLU A 150 -8.75 -26.73 -0.50
C GLU A 150 -9.05 -27.14 -1.95
N ASN A 151 -8.88 -28.43 -2.27
CA ASN A 151 -9.27 -28.96 -3.57
C ASN A 151 -10.78 -29.16 -3.60
N PHE A 152 -11.49 -28.28 -4.30
CA PHE A 152 -12.92 -28.44 -4.56
C PHE A 152 -13.19 -28.59 -6.05
N ASP A 153 -13.99 -29.61 -6.41
CA ASP A 153 -14.54 -29.73 -7.75
C ASP A 153 -15.66 -28.69 -7.95
N ILE A 154 -15.44 -27.74 -8.86
CA ILE A 154 -16.46 -26.76 -9.23
C ILE A 154 -17.29 -27.34 -10.39
N TYR A 155 -18.47 -27.89 -10.08
CA TYR A 155 -19.41 -28.34 -11.10
C TYR A 155 -20.29 -27.18 -11.57
N ARG A 156 -20.36 -26.95 -12.88
CA ARG A 156 -21.29 -26.00 -13.51
C ARG A 156 -22.27 -26.76 -14.38
N SER A 157 -23.56 -26.73 -14.05
CA SER A 157 -24.61 -27.20 -14.96
C SER A 157 -24.90 -26.14 -16.02
N LYS A 158 -25.01 -26.58 -17.28
CA LYS A 158 -25.48 -25.75 -18.38
C LYS A 158 -26.98 -26.03 -18.54
N ILE A 159 -27.81 -25.00 -18.41
CA ILE A 159 -29.23 -25.12 -18.78
C ILE A 159 -29.28 -25.07 -20.31
N GLU A 160 -29.54 -26.21 -20.95
CA GLU A 160 -29.90 -26.22 -22.36
C GLU A 160 -31.34 -25.73 -22.49
N SER A 161 -31.51 -24.54 -23.06
CA SER A 161 -32.83 -24.10 -23.52
C SER A 161 -33.20 -24.95 -24.73
N THR A 162 -34.00 -26.00 -24.53
CA THR A 162 -34.70 -26.66 -25.63
C THR A 162 -35.65 -25.65 -26.26
N GLY A 163 -35.25 -25.05 -27.38
CA GLY A 163 -36.14 -24.29 -28.24
C GLY A 163 -37.26 -25.24 -28.72
N ARG A 164 -38.51 -24.94 -28.35
CA ARG A 164 -39.67 -25.55 -28.99
C ARG A 164 -39.80 -24.96 -30.39
N LYS A 165 -39.98 -25.87 -31.35
CA LYS A 165 -40.18 -25.65 -32.79
C LYS A 165 -41.35 -24.72 -33.08
#